data_AF-Q4A919-F1
#
_entry.id   AF-Q4A919-F1
#
_cell.length_a   1.000
_cell.length_b   1.000
_cell.length_c   1.000
_cell.angle_alpha   90.00
_cell.angle_beta   90.00
_cell.angle_gamma   90.00
#
_symmetry.space_group_name_H-M   'P 1'
#
loop_
_entity.id
_entity.type
_entity.pdbx_description
1 polymer ?
#
loop_
_entity_poly.entity_id
_entity_poly.type
_entity_poly.pdbx_seq_one_letter_code
_entity_poly.pdbx_strand_id
1 'polypeptide(L)'
;MPRLTNMKISFVAIFISIAVIMLIIGVRLAPFAILPNFRLSIIGLPIKITGFIFGPIVGFLTGLLADLITFLFIPGVYSWYYTLHLSLAGFIPGIFFWFFVIKGKKWFEKKSILTRLDQKIFEQKQKIFDFTYYRIANNQKDENLERKMKQKLLFLQKKVKRVESWQEEKSLLNFYWIASNLILISIVVTTIYVVMFSSSIDFSQSRFISSKLSFLILTLFGTVSMIIFLLLARFINFFRKNERYLTIAPIVVFSALHEPIASIIGARGDVQSGALNNFDTAFLSHIIVSPVKIWINLSVIYFTAKAVVPLVYKKFSYSIT
;
A
#
# COMPACT_ATOMS: atom_id res chain seq x y z
N MET A 1 3.19 1.01 18.79
CA MET A 1 1.97 1.36 18.02
C MET A 1 1.45 2.70 18.51
N PRO A 2 0.96 3.61 17.64
CA PRO A 2 0.27 4.80 18.14
C PRO A 2 -0.99 4.33 18.91
N ARG A 3 -1.18 4.78 20.15
CA ARG A 3 -2.36 4.44 20.96
C ARG A 3 -3.63 4.81 20.18
N LEU A 4 -4.61 3.90 20.10
CA LEU A 4 -5.94 4.26 19.59
C LEU A 4 -6.53 5.29 20.55
N THR A 5 -6.85 6.47 20.02
CA THR A 5 -7.60 7.48 20.76
C THR A 5 -9.08 7.22 20.59
N ASN A 6 -9.90 7.66 21.55
CA ASN A 6 -11.37 7.50 21.49
C ASN A 6 -11.95 7.97 20.16
N MET A 7 -11.45 9.10 19.63
CA MET A 7 -11.83 9.62 18.31
C MET A 7 -11.55 8.64 17.17
N LYS A 8 -10.40 7.96 17.15
CA LYS A 8 -10.06 6.98 16.11
C LYS A 8 -10.98 5.76 16.19
N ILE A 9 -11.32 5.31 17.40
CA ILE A 9 -12.26 4.21 17.60
C ILE A 9 -13.64 4.60 17.06
N SER A 10 -14.12 5.82 17.33
CA SER A 10 -15.39 6.32 16.78
C SER A 10 -15.40 6.36 15.25
N PHE A 11 -14.32 6.85 14.61
CA PHE A 11 -14.24 6.82 13.15
C PHE A 11 -14.23 5.41 12.58
N VAL A 12 -13.52 4.47 13.22
CA VAL A 12 -13.52 3.06 12.80
C VAL A 12 -14.93 2.46 12.90
N ALA A 13 -15.65 2.73 13.99
CA ALA A 13 -17.04 2.28 14.15
C ALA A 13 -17.98 2.87 13.07
N ILE A 14 -17.78 4.14 12.71
CA ILE A 14 -18.51 4.79 11.60
C ILE A 14 -18.21 4.07 10.28
N PHE A 15 -16.94 3.75 9.98
CA PHE A 15 -16.59 3.05 8.75
C PHE A 15 -17.11 1.61 8.68
N ILE A 16 -17.12 0.88 9.80
CA ILE A 16 -17.77 -0.44 9.87
C ILE A 16 -19.26 -0.30 9.55
N SER A 17 -19.92 0.68 10.17
CA SER A 17 -21.34 0.94 9.94
C SER A 17 -21.62 1.31 8.48
N ILE A 18 -20.80 2.17 7.88
CA ILE A 18 -20.89 2.53 6.46
C ILE A 18 -20.70 1.30 5.56
N ALA A 19 -19.73 0.43 5.86
CA ALA A 19 -19.50 -0.80 5.09
C ALA A 19 -20.75 -1.70 5.06
N VAL A 20 -21.36 -1.91 6.23
CA VAL A 20 -22.57 -2.72 6.40
C VAL A 20 -23.76 -2.08 5.69
N ILE A 21 -24.01 -0.79 5.93
CA ILE A 21 -25.14 -0.05 5.33
C ILE A 21 -25.02 0.01 3.80
N MET A 22 -23.81 0.23 3.29
CA MET A 22 -23.55 0.29 1.85
C MET A 22 -23.91 -1.02 1.15
N LEU A 23 -23.67 -2.17 1.80
CA LEU A 23 -24.16 -3.44 1.26
C LEU A 23 -25.67 -3.57 1.37
N ILE A 24 -26.27 -3.22 2.51
CA ILE A 24 -27.73 -3.33 2.70
C ILE A 24 -28.48 -2.54 1.63
N ILE A 25 -28.05 -1.31 1.39
CA ILE A 25 -28.60 -0.47 0.32
C ILE A 25 -28.30 -1.09 -1.05
N GLY A 26 -27.06 -1.54 -1.28
CA GLY A 26 -26.63 -2.15 -2.53
C GLY A 26 -27.48 -3.36 -2.93
N VAL A 27 -27.74 -4.27 -2.00
CA VAL A 27 -28.60 -5.46 -2.20
C VAL A 27 -30.05 -5.06 -2.48
N ARG A 28 -30.56 -4.01 -1.80
CA ARG A 28 -31.93 -3.54 -1.99
C ARG A 28 -32.16 -2.85 -3.34
N LEU A 29 -31.16 -2.12 -3.83
CA LEU A 29 -31.22 -1.44 -5.13
C LEU A 29 -30.90 -2.38 -6.30
N ALA A 30 -29.97 -3.32 -6.09
CA ALA A 30 -29.45 -4.21 -7.09
C ALA A 30 -29.36 -5.63 -6.50
N PRO A 31 -30.34 -6.51 -6.76
CA PRO A 31 -30.36 -7.87 -6.19
C PRO A 31 -29.10 -8.69 -6.52
N PHE A 32 -28.45 -8.43 -7.66
CA PHE A 32 -27.18 -9.06 -8.05
C PHE A 32 -26.01 -8.71 -7.11
N ALA A 33 -26.12 -7.68 -6.27
CA ALA A 33 -25.12 -7.34 -5.26
C ALA A 33 -24.97 -8.40 -4.16
N ILE A 34 -25.90 -9.36 -4.07
CA ILE A 34 -25.79 -10.53 -3.19
C ILE A 34 -24.68 -11.48 -3.68
N LEU A 35 -24.39 -11.49 -4.98
CA LEU A 35 -23.35 -12.35 -5.55
C LEU A 35 -22.00 -12.05 -4.87
N PRO A 36 -21.23 -13.08 -4.48
CA PRO A 36 -20.01 -12.91 -3.69
C PRO A 36 -19.05 -11.85 -4.24
N ASN A 37 -18.79 -11.86 -5.55
CA ASN A 37 -17.86 -10.92 -6.18
C ASN A 37 -18.25 -9.45 -5.99
N PHE A 38 -19.54 -9.14 -6.11
CA PHE A 38 -20.07 -7.79 -5.97
C PHE A 38 -20.19 -7.41 -4.49
N ARG A 39 -20.70 -8.32 -3.65
CA ARG A 39 -20.75 -8.16 -2.20
C ARG A 39 -19.39 -7.77 -1.63
N LEU A 40 -18.35 -8.56 -1.92
CA LEU A 40 -16.99 -8.34 -1.42
C LEU A 40 -16.42 -7.00 -1.89
N SER A 41 -16.77 -6.57 -3.10
CA SER A 41 -16.27 -5.33 -3.67
C SER A 41 -16.94 -4.09 -3.06
N ILE A 42 -18.25 -4.17 -2.77
CA ILE A 42 -19.03 -3.10 -2.14
C ILE A 42 -18.58 -2.89 -0.69
N ILE A 43 -18.58 -3.95 0.13
CA ILE A 43 -18.14 -3.88 1.54
C ILE A 43 -16.65 -3.50 1.62
N GLY A 44 -15.84 -4.02 0.68
CA GLY A 44 -14.40 -3.85 0.66
C GLY A 44 -13.94 -2.40 0.53
N LEU A 45 -14.72 -1.50 -0.08
CA LEU A 45 -14.31 -0.11 -0.31
C LEU A 45 -14.12 0.67 1.01
N PRO A 46 -15.12 0.79 1.90
CA PRO A 46 -14.94 1.41 3.22
C PRO A 46 -13.84 0.75 4.07
N ILE A 47 -13.67 -0.57 3.96
CA ILE A 47 -12.62 -1.30 4.69
C ILE A 47 -11.22 -0.90 4.18
N LYS A 48 -11.02 -0.84 2.86
CA LYS A 48 -9.77 -0.39 2.24
C LYS A 48 -9.40 1.03 2.68
N ILE A 49 -10.38 1.93 2.75
CA ILE A 49 -10.21 3.30 3.26
C ILE A 49 -9.77 3.29 4.72
N THR A 50 -10.44 2.49 5.55
CA THR A 50 -10.12 2.40 6.99
C THR A 50 -8.70 1.88 7.20
N GLY A 51 -8.31 0.85 6.46
CA GLY A 51 -6.93 0.35 6.46
C GLY A 51 -5.92 1.40 6.03
N PHE A 52 -6.20 2.10 4.92
CA PHE A 52 -5.33 3.15 4.41
C PHE A 52 -5.16 4.31 5.41
N ILE A 53 -6.22 4.74 6.12
CA ILE A 53 -6.14 5.90 7.01
C ILE A 53 -5.61 5.53 8.41
N PHE A 54 -6.06 4.41 8.97
CA PHE A 54 -5.81 4.04 10.37
C PHE A 54 -4.73 2.97 10.55
N GLY A 55 -4.26 2.37 9.45
CA GLY A 55 -3.17 1.41 9.43
C GLY A 55 -3.63 -0.06 9.39
N PRO A 56 -2.67 -0.99 9.29
CA PRO A 56 -2.93 -2.36 8.86
C PRO A 56 -3.76 -3.17 9.85
N ILE A 57 -3.46 -3.07 11.15
CA ILE A 57 -4.15 -3.85 12.20
C ILE A 57 -5.61 -3.40 12.32
N VAL A 58 -5.84 -2.08 12.30
CA VAL A 58 -7.20 -1.53 12.35
C VAL A 58 -7.98 -1.92 11.10
N GLY A 59 -7.37 -1.84 9.92
CA GLY A 59 -7.98 -2.30 8.67
C GLY A 59 -8.35 -3.79 8.71
N PHE A 60 -7.45 -4.65 9.21
CA PHE A 60 -7.72 -6.08 9.35
C PHE A 60 -8.93 -6.36 10.24
N LEU A 61 -8.96 -5.78 11.43
CA LEU A 61 -10.08 -5.95 12.37
C LEU A 61 -11.38 -5.36 11.82
N THR A 62 -11.31 -4.23 11.11
CA THR A 62 -12.48 -3.62 10.46
C THR A 62 -13.09 -4.57 9.45
N GLY A 63 -12.26 -5.20 8.60
CA GLY A 63 -12.75 -6.16 7.61
C GLY A 63 -13.36 -7.41 8.22
N LEU A 64 -12.72 -7.95 9.27
CA LEU A 64 -13.23 -9.08 10.03
C LEU A 64 -14.61 -8.76 10.63
N LEU A 65 -14.72 -7.65 11.38
CA LEU A 65 -15.96 -7.27 12.05
C LEU A 65 -17.05 -6.90 11.06
N ALA A 66 -16.72 -6.17 9.99
CA ALA A 66 -17.69 -5.78 8.98
C ALA A 66 -18.33 -7.00 8.31
N ASP A 67 -17.57 -8.05 8.00
CA ASP A 67 -18.12 -9.27 7.41
C ASP A 67 -19.05 -10.00 8.38
N LEU A 68 -18.64 -10.17 9.64
CA LEU A 68 -19.45 -10.84 10.66
C LEU A 68 -20.77 -10.10 10.92
N ILE A 69 -20.72 -8.77 11.06
CA ILE A 69 -21.92 -7.95 11.27
C ILE A 69 -22.81 -7.99 10.04
N THR A 70 -22.23 -7.89 8.85
CA THR A 70 -22.98 -7.97 7.59
C THR A 70 -23.72 -9.29 7.46
N PHE A 71 -23.05 -10.40 7.78
CA PHE A 71 -23.65 -11.72 7.72
C PHE A 71 -24.84 -11.88 8.67
N LEU A 72 -24.83 -11.18 9.81
CA LEU A 72 -25.96 -11.16 10.74
C LEU A 72 -27.21 -10.48 10.15
N PHE A 73 -27.04 -9.44 9.35
CA PHE A 73 -28.16 -8.68 8.76
C PHE A 73 -28.61 -9.24 7.41
N ILE A 74 -27.67 -9.69 6.59
CA ILE A 74 -27.92 -10.28 5.26
C ILE A 74 -27.33 -11.68 5.29
N PRO A 75 -28.06 -12.66 5.87
CA PRO A 75 -27.61 -14.04 5.85
C PRO A 75 -27.58 -14.51 4.39
N GLY A 76 -26.41 -14.99 3.98
CA GLY A 76 -26.17 -15.52 2.64
C GLY A 76 -25.23 -16.71 2.71
N VAL A 77 -24.47 -16.94 1.64
CA VAL A 77 -23.37 -17.90 1.66
C VAL A 77 -22.22 -17.38 2.53
N TYR A 78 -21.83 -18.17 3.54
CA TYR A 78 -20.68 -17.90 4.38
C TYR A 78 -19.48 -18.77 3.98
N SER A 79 -18.30 -18.16 4.01
CA SER A 79 -17.02 -18.84 3.90
C SER A 79 -16.00 -18.08 4.72
N TRP A 80 -15.13 -18.82 5.41
CA TRP A 80 -13.99 -18.23 6.11
C TRP A 80 -13.06 -17.45 5.15
N TYR A 81 -12.99 -17.88 3.88
CA TYR A 81 -12.22 -17.16 2.86
C TYR A 81 -12.79 -15.76 2.57
N TYR A 82 -14.10 -15.55 2.69
CA TYR A 82 -14.70 -14.22 2.53
C TYR A 82 -14.31 -13.28 3.67
N THR A 83 -14.35 -13.77 4.91
CA THR A 83 -13.89 -13.00 6.08
C THR A 83 -12.41 -12.66 5.93
N LEU A 84 -11.58 -13.62 5.49
CA LEU A 84 -10.16 -13.39 5.23
C LEU A 84 -9.93 -12.39 4.08
N HIS A 85 -10.70 -12.50 2.99
CA HIS A 85 -10.65 -11.57 1.85
C HIS A 85 -10.89 -10.13 2.31
N LEU A 86 -11.95 -9.90 3.08
CA LEU A 86 -12.30 -8.56 3.59
C LEU A 86 -11.30 -8.06 4.63
N SER A 87 -10.78 -8.94 5.48
CA SER A 87 -9.72 -8.59 6.44
C SER A 87 -8.43 -8.16 5.72
N LEU A 88 -8.03 -8.87 4.66
CA LEU A 88 -6.87 -8.51 3.83
C LEU A 88 -7.11 -7.23 3.01
N ALA A 89 -8.35 -6.96 2.61
CA ALA A 89 -8.74 -5.71 1.95
C ALA A 89 -8.48 -4.48 2.83
N GLY A 90 -8.54 -4.60 4.16
CA GLY A 90 -8.13 -3.53 5.07
C GLY A 90 -6.64 -3.58 5.43
N PHE A 91 -6.09 -4.77 5.60
CA PHE A 91 -4.70 -4.95 6.03
C PHE A 91 -3.68 -4.44 5.00
N ILE A 92 -3.84 -4.84 3.74
CA ILE A 92 -2.88 -4.53 2.67
C ILE A 92 -2.75 -3.01 2.47
N PRO A 93 -3.82 -2.22 2.26
CA PRO A 93 -3.72 -0.77 2.14
C PRO A 93 -3.02 -0.11 3.33
N GLY A 94 -3.25 -0.63 4.54
CA GLY A 94 -2.63 -0.11 5.76
C GLY A 94 -1.11 -0.33 5.81
N ILE A 95 -0.60 -1.44 5.29
CA ILE A 95 0.85 -1.67 5.14
C ILE A 95 1.44 -0.60 4.22
N PHE A 96 0.82 -0.37 3.06
CA PHE A 96 1.31 0.57 2.07
C PHE A 96 1.27 2.01 2.56
N PHE A 97 0.21 2.41 3.27
CA PHE A 97 0.17 3.71 3.93
C PHE A 97 1.30 3.86 4.95
N TRP A 98 1.52 2.85 5.80
CA TRP A 98 2.59 2.88 6.78
C TRP A 98 3.98 2.96 6.14
N PHE A 99 4.22 2.22 5.07
CA PHE A 99 5.50 2.21 4.36
C PHE A 99 5.75 3.53 3.59
N PHE A 100 4.83 3.95 2.74
CA PHE A 100 5.01 5.15 1.91
C PHE A 100 4.88 6.43 2.73
N VAL A 101 3.79 6.58 3.50
CA VAL A 101 3.44 7.86 4.13
C VAL A 101 4.18 8.05 5.45
N ILE A 102 4.15 7.06 6.35
CA ILE A 102 4.76 7.21 7.68
C ILE A 102 6.29 7.06 7.60
N LYS A 103 6.78 5.96 7.02
CA LYS A 103 8.22 5.69 6.94
C LYS A 103 8.91 6.51 5.86
N GLY A 104 8.33 6.57 4.66
CA GLY A 104 8.87 7.36 3.55
C GLY A 104 9.06 8.83 3.93
N LYS A 105 8.05 9.50 4.50
CA LYS A 105 8.20 10.90 4.95
C LYS A 105 9.35 11.07 5.95
N LYS A 106 9.46 10.19 6.94
CA LYS A 106 10.54 10.22 7.95
C LYS A 106 11.95 9.99 7.36
N TRP A 107 12.05 9.28 6.23
CA TRP A 107 13.32 9.04 5.54
C TRP A 107 13.81 10.24 4.74
N PHE A 108 12.89 11.06 4.21
CA PHE A 108 13.22 12.20 3.35
C PHE A 108 13.02 13.56 4.01
N GLU A 109 12.46 13.61 5.22
CA GLU A 109 12.38 14.82 6.04
C GLU A 109 13.80 15.31 6.44
N LYS A 110 14.15 16.53 6.02
CA LYS A 110 15.48 17.13 6.21
C LYS A 110 15.87 17.17 7.67
N LYS A 111 14.95 17.58 8.56
CA LYS A 111 15.17 17.61 10.01
C LYS A 111 15.60 16.24 10.54
N SER A 112 14.86 15.19 10.20
CA SER A 112 15.15 13.81 10.62
C SER A 112 16.51 13.32 10.10
N ILE A 113 16.89 13.68 8.88
CA ILE A 113 18.19 13.32 8.30
C ILE A 113 19.32 14.08 8.98
N LEU A 114 19.16 15.40 9.15
CA LEU A 114 20.16 16.26 9.80
C LEU A 114 20.44 15.79 11.22
N THR A 115 19.40 15.53 12.03
CA THR A 115 19.58 15.00 13.39
C THR A 115 20.38 13.68 13.42
N ARG A 116 20.15 12.77 12.47
CA ARG A 116 20.93 11.51 12.38
C ARG A 116 22.38 11.74 11.93
N LEU A 117 22.62 12.75 11.09
CA LEU A 117 23.98 13.11 10.67
C LEU A 117 24.72 13.82 11.80
N ASP A 118 24.07 14.71 12.53
CA ASP A 118 24.62 15.40 13.69
C ASP A 118 25.01 14.42 14.79
N GLN A 119 24.17 13.42 15.06
CA GLN A 119 24.51 12.33 15.99
C GLN A 119 25.75 11.56 15.53
N LYS A 120 25.85 11.21 14.25
CA LYS A 120 27.04 10.53 13.70
C LYS A 120 28.29 11.40 13.75
N ILE A 121 28.15 12.71 13.55
CA ILE A 121 29.24 13.67 13.68
C ILE A 121 29.69 13.76 15.13
N PHE A 122 28.76 13.80 16.09
CA PHE A 122 29.07 13.79 17.52
C PHE A 122 29.83 12.53 17.92
N GLU A 123 29.33 11.35 17.57
CA GLU A 123 30.02 10.06 17.82
C GLU A 123 31.41 10.01 17.18
N GLN A 124 31.56 10.58 15.98
CA GLN A 124 32.85 10.60 15.28
C GLN A 124 33.83 11.60 15.93
N LYS A 125 33.35 12.74 16.42
CA LYS A 125 34.16 13.70 17.19
C LYS A 125 34.61 13.12 18.52
N GLN A 126 33.73 12.39 19.21
CA GLN A 126 34.08 11.69 20.45
C GLN A 126 35.18 10.66 20.21
N LYS A 127 35.07 9.82 19.17
CA LYS A 127 36.14 8.87 18.80
C LYS A 127 37.48 9.54 18.49
N ILE A 128 37.45 10.71 17.86
CA ILE A 128 38.67 11.49 17.58
C ILE A 128 39.28 11.98 18.90
N PHE A 129 38.46 12.51 19.80
CA PHE A 129 38.90 12.98 21.12
C PHE A 129 39.55 11.85 21.94
N ASP A 130 38.89 10.68 22.03
CA ASP A 130 39.41 9.52 22.75
C ASP A 130 40.74 9.03 22.16
N PHE A 131 40.84 9.01 20.83
CA PHE A 131 42.08 8.69 20.13
C PHE A 131 43.18 9.71 20.41
N THR A 132 42.88 11.01 20.38
CA THR A 132 43.84 12.07 20.70
C THR A 132 44.33 11.98 22.14
N TYR A 133 43.44 11.68 23.09
CA TYR A 133 43.81 11.48 24.49
C TYR A 133 44.75 10.28 24.67
N TYR A 134 44.40 9.13 24.09
CA TYR A 134 45.23 7.92 24.12
C TYR A 134 46.60 8.15 23.46
N ARG A 135 46.63 8.89 22.35
CA ARG A 135 47.86 9.27 21.64
C ARG A 135 48.82 10.06 22.54
N ILE A 136 48.28 11.04 23.29
CA ILE A 136 49.06 11.87 24.23
C ILE A 136 49.58 11.02 25.40
N ALA A 137 48.74 10.13 25.94
CA ALA A 137 49.11 9.29 27.08
C ALA A 137 50.20 8.26 26.76
N ASN A 138 50.14 7.61 25.58
CA ASN A 138 51.03 6.51 25.20
C ASN A 138 52.13 6.90 24.21
N ASN A 139 52.25 8.19 23.86
CA ASN A 139 53.26 8.73 22.94
C ASN A 139 53.35 8.00 21.58
N GLN A 140 52.26 7.35 21.16
CA GLN A 140 52.17 6.65 19.88
C GLN A 140 51.90 7.63 18.73
N LYS A 141 52.55 7.43 17.57
CA LYS A 141 52.30 8.20 16.35
C LYS A 141 51.66 7.30 15.29
N ASP A 142 50.34 7.21 15.28
CA ASP A 142 49.59 6.61 14.16
C ASP A 142 48.88 7.70 13.34
N GLU A 143 49.63 8.33 12.44
CA GLU A 143 49.15 9.43 11.59
C GLU A 143 48.13 8.97 10.55
N ASN A 144 48.21 7.71 10.11
CA ASN A 144 47.30 7.15 9.13
C ASN A 144 45.89 6.99 9.68
N LEU A 145 45.77 6.52 10.92
CA LEU A 145 44.47 6.36 11.58
C LEU A 145 43.81 7.72 11.84
N GLU A 146 44.57 8.69 12.30
CA GLU A 146 44.09 10.07 12.50
C GLU A 146 43.56 10.69 11.20
N ARG A 147 44.31 10.52 10.10
CA ARG A 147 43.91 11.01 8.78
C ARG A 147 42.59 10.38 8.33
N LYS A 148 42.43 9.05 8.51
CA LYS A 148 41.18 8.34 8.19
C LYS A 148 40.00 8.88 9.00
N MET A 149 40.18 9.12 10.31
CA MET A 149 39.11 9.64 11.18
C MET A 149 38.70 11.07 10.79
N LYS A 150 39.67 11.96 10.52
CA LYS A 150 39.43 13.33 10.04
C LYS A 150 38.74 13.34 8.68
N GLN A 151 39.17 12.49 7.74
CA GLN A 151 38.51 12.33 6.43
C GLN A 151 37.05 11.90 6.57
N LYS A 152 36.76 10.95 7.47
CA LYS A 152 35.40 10.49 7.74
C LYS A 152 34.52 11.60 8.34
N LEU A 153 35.06 12.41 9.25
CA LEU A 153 34.36 13.59 9.79
C LEU A 153 34.05 14.60 8.68
N LEU A 154 35.02 14.91 7.83
CA LEU A 154 34.87 15.85 6.72
C LEU A 154 33.85 15.35 5.67
N PHE A 155 33.82 14.04 5.42
CA PHE A 155 32.79 13.40 4.60
C PHE A 155 31.37 13.58 5.19
N LEU A 156 31.21 13.38 6.50
CA LEU A 156 29.92 13.59 7.18
C LEU A 156 29.48 15.06 7.12
N GLN A 157 30.38 16.01 7.35
CA GLN A 157 30.09 17.44 7.24
C GLN A 157 29.72 17.85 5.80
N LYS A 158 30.42 17.32 4.79
CA LYS A 158 30.04 17.52 3.37
C LYS A 158 28.64 16.97 3.09
N LYS A 159 28.27 15.84 3.70
CA LYS A 159 26.94 15.25 3.56
C LYS A 159 25.85 16.12 4.20
N VAL A 160 26.11 16.74 5.34
CA VAL A 160 25.21 17.72 5.96
C VAL A 160 24.94 18.88 5.02
N LYS A 161 25.98 19.55 4.49
CA LYS A 161 25.83 20.66 3.54
C LYS A 161 24.99 20.29 2.31
N ARG A 162 25.17 19.06 1.79
CA ARG A 162 24.36 18.55 0.66
C ARG A 162 22.88 18.38 1.02
N VAL A 163 22.59 17.89 2.23
CA VAL A 163 21.22 17.71 2.72
C VAL A 163 20.56 19.06 3.03
N GLU A 164 21.34 20.06 3.45
CA GLU A 164 20.83 21.42 3.65
C GLU A 164 20.29 22.04 2.36
N SER A 165 20.98 21.83 1.24
CA SER A 165 20.53 22.27 -0.09
C SER A 165 19.43 21.40 -0.72
N TRP A 166 18.94 20.36 -0.03
CA TRP A 166 18.07 19.36 -0.62
C TRP A 166 16.60 19.80 -0.65
N GLN A 167 15.93 19.59 -1.78
CA GLN A 167 14.48 19.75 -1.92
C GLN A 167 13.77 18.46 -1.47
N GLU A 168 13.10 18.50 -0.32
CA GLU A 168 12.40 17.34 0.28
C GLU A 168 11.33 16.78 -0.67
N GLU A 169 10.47 17.65 -1.21
CA GLU A 169 9.34 17.28 -2.06
C GLU A 169 9.78 16.48 -3.30
N LYS A 170 10.80 16.97 -4.02
CA LYS A 170 11.34 16.32 -5.22
C LYS A 170 11.88 14.91 -4.92
N SER A 171 12.46 14.75 -3.74
CA SER A 171 13.12 13.52 -3.31
C SER A 171 12.11 12.48 -2.87
N LEU A 172 11.09 12.91 -2.13
CA LEU A 172 9.96 12.09 -1.76
C LEU A 172 9.17 11.63 -3.00
N LEU A 173 8.95 12.53 -3.97
CA LEU A 173 8.31 12.20 -5.23
C LEU A 173 9.10 11.16 -6.03
N ASN A 174 10.42 11.31 -6.12
CA ASN A 174 11.29 10.32 -6.77
C ASN A 174 11.24 8.97 -6.06
N PHE A 175 11.26 8.94 -4.72
CA PHE A 175 11.12 7.71 -3.96
C PHE A 175 9.79 7.01 -4.26
N TYR A 176 8.67 7.74 -4.23
CA TYR A 176 7.35 7.18 -4.50
C TYR A 176 7.27 6.62 -5.91
N TRP A 177 7.81 7.36 -6.89
CA TRP A 177 7.83 6.90 -8.28
C TRP A 177 8.67 5.63 -8.46
N ILE A 178 9.91 5.60 -7.96
CA ILE A 178 10.80 4.42 -8.09
C ILE A 178 10.19 3.22 -7.37
N ALA A 179 9.79 3.39 -6.10
CA ALA A 179 9.25 2.28 -5.30
C ALA A 179 7.96 1.73 -5.91
N SER A 180 7.06 2.58 -6.40
CA SER A 180 5.80 2.14 -7.00
C SER A 180 6.03 1.36 -8.28
N ASN A 181 6.90 1.84 -9.17
CA ASN A 181 7.21 1.13 -10.42
C ASN A 181 7.91 -0.20 -10.16
N LEU A 182 8.87 -0.25 -9.22
CA LEU A 182 9.53 -1.51 -8.85
C LEU A 182 8.55 -2.57 -8.35
N ILE A 183 7.61 -2.18 -7.49
CA ILE A 183 6.61 -3.11 -6.96
C ILE A 183 5.65 -3.57 -8.07
N LEU A 184 5.16 -2.66 -8.91
CA LEU A 184 4.27 -3.01 -10.01
C LEU A 184 4.95 -3.92 -11.04
N ILE A 185 6.19 -3.64 -11.42
CA ILE A 185 6.98 -4.49 -12.31
C ILE A 185 7.19 -5.86 -11.68
N SER A 186 7.50 -5.93 -10.38
CA SER A 186 7.61 -7.21 -9.67
C SER A 186 6.31 -8.00 -9.74
N ILE A 187 5.14 -7.37 -9.54
CA ILE A 187 3.84 -8.05 -9.65
C ILE A 187 3.62 -8.59 -11.07
N VAL A 188 3.93 -7.79 -12.09
CA VAL A 188 3.83 -8.20 -13.50
C VAL A 188 4.74 -9.41 -13.76
N VAL A 189 6.02 -9.33 -13.39
CA VAL A 189 7.00 -10.42 -13.58
C VAL A 189 6.58 -11.69 -12.85
N THR A 190 6.16 -11.59 -11.59
CA THR A 190 5.69 -12.74 -10.82
C THR A 190 4.44 -13.35 -11.45
N THR A 191 3.49 -12.54 -11.92
CA THR A 191 2.28 -13.03 -12.58
C THR A 191 2.61 -13.74 -13.90
N ILE A 192 3.49 -13.16 -14.73
CA ILE A 192 3.98 -13.79 -15.96
C ILE A 192 4.64 -15.13 -15.64
N TYR A 193 5.54 -15.15 -14.66
CA TYR A 193 6.25 -16.36 -14.26
C TYR A 193 5.28 -17.46 -13.81
N VAL A 194 4.35 -17.13 -12.90
CA VAL A 194 3.37 -18.09 -12.38
C VAL A 194 2.51 -18.67 -13.51
N VAL A 195 2.01 -17.85 -14.43
CA VAL A 195 1.12 -18.35 -15.50
C VAL A 195 1.87 -19.13 -16.57
N MET A 196 3.03 -18.65 -17.01
CA MET A 196 3.78 -19.30 -18.09
C MET A 196 4.36 -20.64 -17.67
N PHE A 197 4.96 -20.70 -16.47
CA PHE A 197 5.69 -21.88 -15.99
C PHE A 197 4.84 -22.84 -15.17
N SER A 198 3.60 -22.48 -14.82
CA SER A 198 2.69 -23.45 -14.21
C SER A 198 2.19 -24.47 -15.23
N SER A 199 2.44 -25.75 -14.96
CA SER A 199 1.88 -26.89 -15.69
C SER A 199 0.43 -27.20 -15.31
N SER A 200 -0.05 -26.66 -14.18
CA SER A 200 -1.40 -26.94 -13.66
C SER A 200 -2.50 -26.08 -14.28
N ILE A 201 -2.12 -25.06 -15.07
CA ILE A 201 -3.08 -24.16 -15.72
C ILE A 201 -3.32 -24.68 -17.14
N ASP A 202 -4.34 -25.52 -17.27
CA ASP A 202 -4.83 -26.00 -18.55
C ASP A 202 -6.09 -25.22 -18.96
N PHE A 203 -6.07 -24.70 -20.20
CA PHE A 203 -7.17 -23.91 -20.77
C PHE A 203 -8.06 -24.72 -21.71
N SER A 204 -7.77 -26.02 -21.89
CA SER A 204 -8.47 -26.94 -22.79
C SER A 204 -9.98 -27.01 -22.59
N GLN A 205 -10.47 -26.82 -21.35
CA GLN A 205 -11.89 -26.88 -21.00
C GLN A 205 -12.59 -25.51 -20.92
N SER A 206 -11.85 -24.41 -21.11
CA SER A 206 -12.40 -23.07 -20.90
C SER A 206 -12.95 -22.46 -22.20
N ARG A 207 -14.23 -22.05 -22.20
CA ARG A 207 -14.89 -21.48 -23.39
C ARG A 207 -14.43 -20.06 -23.75
N PHE A 208 -13.90 -19.32 -22.78
CA PHE A 208 -13.65 -17.88 -22.92
C PHE A 208 -12.18 -17.52 -23.11
N ILE A 209 -11.24 -18.37 -22.67
CA ILE A 209 -9.80 -18.06 -22.70
C ILE A 209 -9.08 -19.23 -23.33
N SER A 210 -8.85 -19.13 -24.64
CA SER A 210 -8.26 -20.20 -25.43
C SER A 210 -6.77 -20.41 -25.24
N SER A 211 -6.05 -19.47 -24.60
CA SER A 211 -4.60 -19.56 -24.47
C SER A 211 -4.06 -18.91 -23.18
N LYS A 212 -2.89 -19.39 -22.73
CA LYS A 212 -2.13 -18.78 -21.63
C LYS A 212 -1.83 -17.30 -21.89
N LEU A 213 -1.61 -16.93 -23.15
CA LEU A 213 -1.34 -15.55 -23.56
C LEU A 213 -2.57 -14.66 -23.36
N SER A 214 -3.75 -15.12 -23.79
CA SER A 214 -5.01 -14.38 -23.62
C SER A 214 -5.34 -14.17 -22.15
N PHE A 215 -5.09 -15.18 -21.30
CA PHE A 215 -5.22 -15.08 -19.85
C PHE A 215 -4.27 -14.03 -19.25
N LEU A 216 -3.01 -14.03 -19.68
CA LEU A 216 -2.00 -13.07 -19.23
C LEU A 216 -2.37 -11.64 -19.61
N ILE A 217 -2.83 -11.42 -20.85
CA ILE A 217 -3.25 -10.10 -21.30
C ILE A 217 -4.39 -9.58 -20.42
N LEU A 218 -5.41 -10.41 -20.18
CA LEU A 218 -6.58 -10.03 -19.38
C LEU A 218 -6.20 -9.71 -17.92
N THR A 219 -5.40 -10.56 -17.29
CA THR A 219 -4.97 -10.39 -15.89
C THR A 219 -4.05 -9.19 -15.70
N LEU A 220 -3.12 -8.98 -16.64
CA LEU A 220 -2.14 -7.90 -16.54
C LEU A 220 -2.68 -6.55 -17.00
N PHE A 221 -3.74 -6.51 -17.82
CA PHE A 221 -4.27 -5.27 -18.39
C PHE A 221 -4.46 -4.15 -17.34
N GLY A 222 -5.07 -4.48 -16.20
CA GLY A 222 -5.26 -3.51 -15.11
C GLY A 222 -3.95 -3.01 -14.51
N THR A 223 -3.01 -3.91 -14.20
CA THR A 223 -1.70 -3.55 -13.62
C THR A 223 -0.83 -2.76 -14.61
N VAL A 224 -0.81 -3.12 -15.89
CA VAL A 224 -0.07 -2.42 -16.94
C VAL A 224 -0.66 -1.04 -17.19
N SER A 225 -2.00 -0.94 -17.24
CA SER A 225 -2.70 0.35 -17.33
C SER A 225 -2.32 1.29 -16.18
N MET A 226 -2.19 0.75 -14.95
CA MET A 226 -1.75 1.51 -13.78
C MET A 226 -0.28 1.96 -13.85
N ILE A 227 0.62 1.14 -14.41
CA ILE A 227 2.01 1.53 -14.66
C ILE A 227 2.05 2.72 -15.62
N ILE A 228 1.35 2.62 -16.75
CA ILE A 228 1.26 3.70 -17.75
C ILE A 228 0.69 4.97 -17.10
N PHE A 229 -0.40 4.83 -16.32
CA PHE A 229 -0.99 5.94 -15.60
C PHE A 229 0.00 6.62 -14.64
N LEU A 230 0.75 5.87 -13.83
CA LEU A 230 1.74 6.45 -12.91
C LEU A 230 2.92 7.10 -13.63
N LEU A 231 3.33 6.56 -14.78
CA LEU A 231 4.38 7.16 -15.61
C LEU A 231 3.92 8.52 -16.15
N LEU A 232 2.71 8.60 -16.70
CA LEU A 232 2.13 9.85 -17.20
C LEU A 232 1.87 10.84 -16.06
N ALA A 233 1.27 10.38 -14.96
CA ALA A 233 0.94 11.21 -13.80
C ALA A 233 2.18 11.86 -13.17
N ARG A 234 3.37 11.26 -13.29
CA ARG A 234 4.60 11.85 -12.78
C ARG A 234 4.94 13.19 -13.46
N PHE A 235 4.77 13.27 -14.76
CA PHE A 235 5.21 14.42 -15.58
C PHE A 235 4.11 15.46 -15.79
N ILE A 236 2.85 15.07 -15.58
CA ILE A 236 1.72 15.98 -15.69
C ILE A 236 1.64 16.90 -14.46
N ASN A 237 1.71 18.21 -14.70
CA ASN A 237 1.66 19.25 -13.65
C ASN A 237 0.44 19.14 -12.73
N PHE A 238 -0.70 18.68 -13.23
CA PHE A 238 -1.93 18.48 -12.44
C PHE A 238 -1.76 17.50 -11.27
N PHE A 239 -0.93 16.46 -11.43
CA PHE A 239 -0.69 15.44 -10.41
C PHE A 239 0.52 15.77 -9.53
N ARG A 240 1.51 16.49 -10.09
CA ARG A 240 2.65 17.01 -9.32
C ARG A 240 2.21 18.09 -8.32
N LYS A 241 1.29 18.97 -8.72
CA LYS A 241 0.77 20.04 -7.87
C LYS A 241 -0.14 19.48 -6.77
N ASN A 242 -0.04 20.02 -5.56
CA ASN A 242 -0.82 19.65 -4.35
C ASN A 242 -0.61 18.21 -3.85
N GLU A 243 0.59 17.65 -4.01
CA GLU A 243 0.97 16.34 -3.43
C GLU A 243 0.04 15.17 -3.81
N ARG A 244 -0.74 15.33 -4.90
CA ARG A 244 -1.73 14.33 -5.35
C ARG A 244 -1.06 13.04 -5.76
N TYR A 245 0.08 13.14 -6.45
CA TYR A 245 0.91 11.98 -6.79
C TYR A 245 1.33 11.19 -5.55
N LEU A 246 1.66 11.87 -4.45
CA LEU A 246 2.04 11.21 -3.19
C LEU A 246 0.86 10.51 -2.52
N THR A 247 -0.38 10.89 -2.83
CA THR A 247 -1.56 10.16 -2.34
C THR A 247 -1.93 9.01 -3.29
N ILE A 248 -1.87 9.25 -4.59
CA ILE A 248 -2.29 8.30 -5.64
C ILE A 248 -1.33 7.12 -5.76
N ALA A 249 -0.01 7.35 -5.73
CA ALA A 249 0.97 6.29 -6.01
C ALA A 249 0.86 5.12 -5.00
N PRO A 250 0.79 5.32 -3.67
CA PRO A 250 0.56 4.23 -2.73
C PRO A 250 -0.77 3.51 -2.97
N ILE A 251 -1.83 4.24 -3.35
CA ILE A 251 -3.15 3.68 -3.63
C ILE A 251 -3.11 2.72 -4.82
N VAL A 252 -2.45 3.13 -5.90
CA VAL A 252 -2.25 2.31 -7.09
C VAL A 252 -1.50 1.03 -6.73
N VAL A 253 -0.40 1.13 -6.00
CA VAL A 253 0.46 -0.02 -5.71
C VAL A 253 -0.26 -1.05 -4.84
N PHE A 254 -0.94 -0.62 -3.77
CA PHE A 254 -1.66 -1.58 -2.95
C PHE A 254 -2.85 -2.18 -3.68
N SER A 255 -3.53 -1.42 -4.55
CA SER A 255 -4.67 -1.92 -5.31
C SER A 255 -4.22 -3.00 -6.30
N ALA A 256 -3.11 -2.76 -6.99
CA ALA A 256 -2.51 -3.72 -7.90
C ALA A 256 -2.01 -5.00 -7.18
N LEU A 257 -1.51 -4.89 -5.95
CA LEU A 257 -1.10 -6.05 -5.15
C LEU A 257 -2.29 -6.80 -4.54
N HIS A 258 -3.29 -6.07 -4.05
CA HIS A 258 -4.43 -6.64 -3.39
C HIS A 258 -5.29 -7.46 -4.35
N GLU A 259 -5.57 -6.98 -5.56
CA GLU A 259 -6.57 -7.65 -6.41
C GLU A 259 -6.21 -9.07 -6.83
N PRO A 260 -4.98 -9.43 -7.23
CA PRO A 260 -4.62 -10.83 -7.50
C PRO A 260 -4.81 -11.73 -6.27
N ILE A 261 -4.40 -11.26 -5.08
CA ILE A 261 -4.55 -11.99 -3.82
C ILE A 261 -6.03 -12.16 -3.48
N ALA A 262 -6.80 -11.07 -3.60
CA ALA A 262 -8.22 -11.01 -3.33
C ALA A 262 -9.01 -11.94 -4.26
N SER A 263 -8.62 -12.02 -5.54
CA SER A 263 -9.24 -12.87 -6.55
C SER A 263 -9.04 -14.36 -6.25
N ILE A 264 -7.84 -14.77 -5.82
CA ILE A 264 -7.57 -16.16 -5.44
C ILE A 264 -8.39 -16.56 -4.20
N ILE A 265 -8.39 -15.72 -3.18
CA ILE A 265 -9.09 -16.00 -1.93
C ILE A 265 -10.61 -15.98 -2.14
N GLY A 266 -11.10 -15.00 -2.91
CA GLY A 266 -12.51 -14.89 -3.30
C GLY A 266 -12.98 -16.15 -4.02
N ALA A 267 -12.21 -16.60 -5.03
CA ALA A 267 -12.53 -17.81 -5.78
C ALA A 267 -12.58 -19.07 -4.90
N ARG A 268 -11.68 -19.21 -3.92
CA ARG A 268 -11.76 -20.30 -2.93
C ARG A 268 -12.99 -20.19 -2.04
N GLY A 269 -13.40 -18.98 -1.68
CA GLY A 269 -14.63 -18.74 -0.93
C GLY A 269 -15.88 -19.12 -1.72
N ASP A 270 -15.90 -18.84 -3.02
CA ASP A 270 -17.03 -19.19 -3.90
C ASP A 270 -17.21 -20.70 -4.01
N VAL A 271 -16.12 -21.44 -4.10
CA VAL A 271 -16.16 -22.91 -4.11
C VAL A 271 -16.54 -23.48 -2.75
N GLN A 272 -15.92 -22.99 -1.66
CA GLN A 272 -16.21 -23.51 -0.32
C GLN A 272 -17.66 -23.26 0.10
N SER A 273 -18.20 -22.10 -0.26
CA SER A 273 -19.57 -21.74 0.09
C SER A 273 -20.63 -22.40 -0.80
N GLY A 274 -20.23 -23.09 -1.87
CA GLY A 274 -21.14 -23.66 -2.87
C GLY A 274 -21.77 -22.62 -3.79
N ALA A 275 -21.27 -21.38 -3.80
CA ALA A 275 -21.73 -20.34 -4.71
C ALA A 275 -21.36 -20.65 -6.17
N LEU A 276 -20.20 -21.29 -6.38
CA LEU A 276 -19.75 -21.78 -7.68
C LEU A 276 -19.14 -23.18 -7.54
N ASN A 277 -19.38 -24.04 -8.52
CA ASN A 277 -18.96 -25.45 -8.44
C ASN A 277 -17.45 -25.64 -8.64
N ASN A 278 -16.84 -24.83 -9.51
CA ASN A 278 -15.46 -25.03 -9.96
C ASN A 278 -14.61 -23.81 -9.67
N PHE A 279 -13.42 -24.04 -9.12
CA PHE A 279 -12.45 -22.98 -8.83
C PHE A 279 -12.12 -22.15 -10.07
N ASP A 280 -11.97 -22.79 -11.23
CA ASP A 280 -11.62 -22.09 -12.47
C ASP A 280 -12.68 -21.08 -12.88
N THR A 281 -13.96 -21.46 -12.79
CA THR A 281 -15.08 -20.56 -13.10
C THR A 281 -15.15 -19.38 -12.11
N ALA A 282 -14.93 -19.67 -10.82
CA ALA A 282 -14.87 -18.65 -9.79
C ALA A 282 -13.71 -17.68 -10.03
N PHE A 283 -12.52 -18.22 -10.25
CA PHE A 283 -11.32 -17.43 -10.48
C PHE A 283 -11.41 -16.57 -11.74
N LEU A 284 -11.93 -17.11 -12.84
CA LEU A 284 -12.20 -16.36 -14.06
C LEU A 284 -13.17 -15.21 -13.82
N SER A 285 -14.23 -15.43 -13.04
CA SER A 285 -15.21 -14.39 -12.71
C SER A 285 -14.61 -13.22 -11.91
N HIS A 286 -13.63 -13.48 -11.03
CA HIS A 286 -12.90 -12.44 -10.32
C HIS A 286 -11.91 -11.71 -11.23
N ILE A 287 -11.19 -12.45 -12.08
CA ILE A 287 -10.17 -11.90 -12.98
C ILE A 287 -10.77 -10.96 -14.02
N ILE A 288 -11.89 -11.32 -14.64
CA ILE A 288 -12.51 -10.49 -15.69
C ILE A 288 -12.84 -9.09 -15.17
N VAL A 289 -13.29 -8.99 -13.91
CA VAL A 289 -13.70 -7.72 -13.30
C VAL A 289 -12.52 -6.99 -12.64
N SER A 290 -11.41 -7.69 -12.38
CA SER A 290 -10.24 -7.16 -11.65
C SER A 290 -9.67 -5.86 -12.25
N PRO A 291 -9.42 -5.73 -13.58
CA PRO A 291 -8.88 -4.49 -14.13
C PRO A 291 -9.74 -3.25 -13.85
N VAL A 292 -11.07 -3.40 -13.93
CA VAL A 292 -12.03 -2.32 -13.63
C VAL A 292 -12.04 -2.01 -12.13
N LYS A 293 -11.98 -3.03 -11.27
CA LYS A 293 -11.92 -2.86 -9.80
C LYS A 293 -10.71 -2.04 -9.38
N ILE A 294 -9.54 -2.22 -9.98
CA ILE A 294 -8.34 -1.45 -9.63
C ILE A 294 -8.57 0.06 -9.85
N TRP A 295 -9.22 0.45 -10.96
CA TRP A 295 -9.56 1.85 -11.26
C TRP A 295 -10.63 2.43 -10.33
N ILE A 296 -11.68 1.65 -10.04
CA ILE A 296 -12.74 2.07 -9.11
C ILE A 296 -12.16 2.26 -7.70
N ASN A 297 -11.36 1.31 -7.22
CA ASN A 297 -10.69 1.41 -5.93
C ASN A 297 -9.82 2.67 -5.85
N LEU A 298 -9.01 2.94 -6.88
CA LEU A 298 -8.18 4.14 -6.92
C LEU A 298 -9.03 5.40 -6.75
N SER A 299 -10.08 5.52 -7.55
CA SER A 299 -10.94 6.72 -7.59
C SER A 299 -11.62 6.95 -6.24
N VAL A 300 -12.33 5.93 -5.73
CA VAL A 300 -13.08 6.03 -4.48
C VAL A 300 -12.14 6.31 -3.31
N ILE A 301 -11.06 5.53 -3.17
CA ILE A 301 -10.14 5.67 -2.04
C ILE A 301 -9.44 7.03 -2.08
N TYR A 302 -9.05 7.52 -3.25
CA TYR A 302 -8.44 8.84 -3.38
C TYR A 302 -9.39 9.96 -2.94
N PHE A 303 -10.62 10.00 -3.45
CA PHE A 303 -11.58 11.05 -3.08
C PHE A 303 -11.97 10.97 -1.61
N THR A 304 -12.19 9.78 -1.06
CA THR A 304 -12.52 9.63 0.35
C THR A 304 -11.35 9.97 1.25
N ALA A 305 -10.13 9.54 0.93
CA ALA A 305 -8.94 9.89 1.70
C ALA A 305 -8.74 11.41 1.73
N LYS A 306 -8.94 12.09 0.60
CA LYS A 306 -8.86 13.55 0.54
C LYS A 306 -9.87 14.25 1.46
N ALA A 307 -11.07 13.70 1.61
CA ALA A 307 -12.10 14.25 2.50
C ALA A 307 -11.85 13.92 3.99
N VAL A 308 -11.42 12.70 4.29
CA VAL A 308 -11.38 12.17 5.66
C VAL A 308 -10.05 12.40 6.36
N VAL A 309 -8.92 12.29 5.65
CA VAL A 309 -7.57 12.42 6.24
C VAL A 309 -7.41 13.75 7.01
N PRO A 310 -7.84 14.92 6.50
CA PRO A 310 -7.74 16.19 7.22
C PRO A 310 -8.55 16.21 8.53
N LEU A 311 -9.68 15.48 8.60
CA LEU A 311 -10.55 15.43 9.76
C LEU A 311 -9.95 14.55 10.88
N VAL A 312 -9.38 13.41 10.49
CA VAL A 312 -8.78 12.44 11.43
C VAL A 312 -7.46 12.95 11.99
N TYR A 313 -6.67 13.54 11.12
CA TYR A 313 -5.38 14.10 11.46
C TYR A 313 -5.52 15.62 11.34
N LYS A 314 -5.87 16.29 12.45
CA LYS A 314 -5.97 17.76 12.59
C LYS A 314 -4.75 18.56 12.04
N LYS A 315 -3.67 17.87 11.62
CA LYS A 315 -2.44 18.38 10.99
C LYS A 315 -1.87 17.47 9.87
N PHE A 316 -2.62 16.56 9.23
CA PHE A 316 -2.21 16.04 7.90
C PHE A 316 -2.70 17.00 6.82
N SER A 317 -2.19 18.20 6.94
CA SER A 317 -2.09 19.06 5.81
C SER A 317 -0.98 18.47 4.93
N TYR A 318 -1.32 17.99 3.74
CA TYR A 318 -0.41 18.04 2.59
C TYR A 318 -0.22 19.51 2.11
N SER A 319 -0.46 20.49 2.99
CA SER A 319 0.08 21.85 2.90
C SER A 319 1.05 22.04 4.06
N ILE A 320 2.32 21.91 3.73
CA ILE A 320 3.37 22.61 4.44
C ILE A 320 3.16 24.07 4.05
N THR A 321 2.96 24.94 5.04
CA THR A 321 3.20 26.38 4.87
C THR A 321 4.53 26.64 4.22
#